data_AF-A0AA41DUH2-F1
#
_entry.id   AF-A0AA41DUH2-F1
#
_cell.length_a   1.000
_cell.length_b   1.000
_cell.length_c   1.000
_cell.angle_alpha   90.00
_cell.angle_beta   90.00
_cell.angle_gamma   90.00
#
_symmetry.space_group_name_H-M   'P 1'
#
loop_
_entity.id
_entity.type
_entity.pdbx_description
1 polymer ?
#
loop_
_entity_poly.entity_id
_entity_poly.type
_entity_poly.pdbx_seq_one_letter_code
_entity_poly.pdbx_strand_id
1 'polypeptide(L)'
;MLSRLRDLADQQLRSRPAEYDRVFGDLLALAGQYHWSAALENFADDFYTVACPHCGAEVTIAIGDYGFYSAIRDWDRGDVERRELLPTQVEELPDPGRWMHATAVRDRQQRIAEGIRYLFGRAECPTCASVFSVADAYTSANLPPALETA
;
A
#
# COMPACT_ATOMS: atom_id res chain seq x y z
N MET A 1 -24.66 11.47 2.06
CA MET A 1 -23.70 12.60 2.10
C MET A 1 -22.30 12.14 1.75
N LEU A 2 -21.75 11.12 2.41
CA LEU A 2 -20.44 10.52 2.08
C LEU A 2 -20.36 9.94 0.66
N SER A 3 -21.42 9.28 0.18
CA SER A 3 -21.48 8.77 -1.21
C SER A 3 -21.27 9.87 -2.25
N ARG A 4 -21.95 11.01 -2.09
CA ARG A 4 -21.83 12.15 -3.00
C ARG A 4 -20.43 12.78 -2.96
N LEU A 5 -19.79 12.81 -1.79
CA LEU A 5 -18.40 13.27 -1.67
C LEU A 5 -17.44 12.32 -2.38
N ARG A 6 -17.65 11.00 -2.24
CA ARG A 6 -16.89 9.98 -2.95
C ARG A 6 -17.01 10.11 -4.47
N ASP A 7 -18.23 10.33 -4.97
CA ASP A 7 -18.47 10.52 -6.41
C ASP A 7 -17.79 11.79 -6.96
N LEU A 8 -17.74 12.87 -6.15
CA LEU A 8 -17.05 14.11 -6.52
C LEU A 8 -15.52 13.93 -6.52
N ALA A 9 -14.97 13.25 -5.51
CA ALA A 9 -13.54 12.91 -5.47
C ALA A 9 -13.15 12.02 -6.68
N ASP A 10 -13.95 11.02 -7.02
CA ASP A 10 -13.73 10.16 -8.18
C ASP A 10 -13.79 10.91 -9.53
N GLN A 11 -14.66 11.91 -9.64
CA GLN A 11 -14.68 12.82 -10.81
C GLN A 11 -13.44 13.72 -10.83
N GLN A 12 -12.98 14.18 -9.67
CA GLN A 12 -11.82 15.06 -9.56
C GLN A 12 -10.53 14.36 -9.99
N LEU A 13 -10.36 13.06 -9.68
CA LEU A 13 -9.21 12.25 -10.14
C LEU A 13 -8.94 12.42 -11.64
N ARG A 14 -10.01 12.39 -12.45
CA ARG A 14 -9.91 12.45 -13.91
C ARG A 14 -9.73 13.86 -14.46
N SER A 15 -10.05 14.90 -13.68
CA SER A 15 -10.00 16.30 -14.14
C SER A 15 -8.73 17.04 -13.71
N ARG A 16 -8.00 16.53 -12.71
CA ARG A 16 -6.77 17.15 -12.17
C ARG A 16 -5.62 16.15 -12.03
N PRO A 17 -5.00 15.72 -13.14
CA PRO A 17 -3.96 14.69 -13.11
C PRO A 17 -2.73 15.08 -12.30
N ALA A 18 -2.41 16.38 -12.19
CA ALA A 18 -1.29 16.87 -11.38
C ALA A 18 -1.54 16.74 -9.85
N GLU A 19 -2.79 16.57 -9.42
CA GLU A 19 -3.15 16.37 -8.02
C GLU A 19 -3.61 14.92 -7.74
N TYR A 20 -3.33 13.98 -8.65
CA TYR A 20 -3.91 12.65 -8.61
C TYR A 20 -3.64 11.95 -7.27
N ASP A 21 -2.39 11.94 -6.81
CA ASP A 21 -1.97 11.25 -5.59
C ASP A 21 -2.74 11.75 -4.37
N ARG A 22 -2.84 13.09 -4.24
CA ARG A 22 -3.59 13.75 -3.16
C ARG A 22 -5.07 13.39 -3.20
N VAL A 23 -5.70 13.46 -4.37
CA VAL A 23 -7.14 13.17 -4.53
C VAL A 23 -7.43 11.68 -4.37
N PHE A 24 -6.48 10.82 -4.75
CA PHE A 24 -6.58 9.38 -4.55
C PHE A 24 -6.53 9.05 -3.05
N GLY A 25 -5.60 9.66 -2.31
CA GLY A 25 -5.59 9.63 -0.84
C GLY A 25 -6.93 10.08 -0.23
N ASP A 26 -7.47 11.23 -0.65
CA ASP A 26 -8.79 11.71 -0.20
C ASP A 26 -9.90 10.65 -0.45
N LEU A 27 -9.86 10.00 -1.61
CA LEU A 27 -10.82 8.93 -1.96
C LEU A 27 -10.67 7.69 -1.08
N LEU A 28 -9.44 7.32 -0.70
CA LEU A 28 -9.15 6.23 0.24
C LEU A 28 -9.71 6.56 1.64
N ALA A 29 -9.50 7.77 2.13
CA ALA A 29 -10.06 8.21 3.42
C ALA A 29 -11.59 8.15 3.41
N LEU A 30 -12.24 8.62 2.35
CA LEU A 30 -13.70 8.55 2.18
C LEU A 30 -14.22 7.11 2.08
N ALA A 31 -13.37 6.15 1.69
CA ALA A 31 -13.66 4.72 1.67
C ALA A 31 -13.33 4.00 2.99
N GLY A 32 -12.92 4.74 4.04
CA GLY A 32 -12.54 4.18 5.34
C GLY A 32 -11.14 3.58 5.39
N GLN A 33 -10.35 3.72 4.33
CA GLN A 33 -8.98 3.22 4.24
C GLN A 33 -7.99 4.26 4.76
N TYR A 34 -8.17 4.68 6.03
CA TYR A 34 -7.42 5.80 6.60
C TYR A 34 -5.91 5.57 6.67
N HIS A 35 -5.50 4.33 7.00
CA HIS A 35 -4.09 3.94 7.05
C HIS A 35 -3.45 4.04 5.65
N TRP A 36 -4.14 3.60 4.60
CA TRP A 36 -3.64 3.78 3.24
C TRP A 36 -3.69 5.23 2.78
N SER A 37 -4.71 6.00 3.14
CA SER A 37 -4.76 7.43 2.86
C SER A 37 -3.60 8.21 3.49
N ALA A 38 -3.07 7.75 4.63
CA ALA A 38 -1.99 8.42 5.33
C ALA A 38 -0.59 8.01 4.85
N ALA A 39 -0.47 6.89 4.14
CA ALA A 39 0.80 6.23 3.87
C ALA A 39 1.10 5.99 2.40
N LEU A 40 0.07 5.82 1.57
CA LEU A 40 0.25 5.57 0.14
C LEU A 40 0.50 6.89 -0.58
N GLU A 41 1.61 6.95 -1.30
CA GLU A 41 1.91 8.07 -2.18
C GLU A 41 1.73 7.64 -3.64
N ASN A 42 2.75 7.74 -4.48
CA ASN A 42 2.64 7.36 -5.90
C ASN A 42 3.57 6.22 -6.30
N PHE A 43 4.21 5.58 -5.33
CA PHE A 43 5.22 4.54 -5.53
C PHE A 43 6.42 5.02 -6.37
N ALA A 44 6.77 6.31 -6.29
CA ALA A 44 8.09 6.76 -6.74
C ALA A 44 9.17 6.31 -5.74
N ASP A 45 8.92 6.48 -4.44
CA ASP A 45 9.85 6.16 -3.36
C ASP A 45 9.16 5.68 -2.08
N ASP A 46 8.03 4.98 -2.19
CA ASP A 46 7.30 4.47 -1.03
C ASP A 46 8.11 3.41 -0.26
N PHE A 47 8.27 3.66 1.05
CA PHE A 47 8.80 2.70 2.01
C PHE A 47 7.81 2.48 3.15
N TYR A 48 7.58 1.21 3.47
CA TYR A 48 6.74 0.82 4.60
C TYR A 48 7.56 0.02 5.59
N THR A 49 7.40 0.32 6.87
CA THR A 49 7.95 -0.50 7.95
C THR A 49 6.84 -1.36 8.52
N VAL A 50 7.03 -2.68 8.49
CA VAL A 50 6.07 -3.67 9.01
C VAL A 50 6.76 -4.65 9.93
N ALA A 51 6.07 -5.10 10.97
CA ALA A 51 6.55 -6.21 11.78
C ALA A 51 6.22 -7.54 11.10
N CYS A 52 7.20 -8.43 11.01
CA CYS A 52 6.96 -9.80 10.55
C CYS A 52 5.97 -10.49 11.51
N PRO A 53 4.83 -11.01 11.03
CA PRO A 53 3.82 -11.60 11.89
C PRO A 53 4.27 -12.91 12.57
N HIS A 54 5.37 -13.51 12.10
CA HIS A 54 5.89 -14.76 12.66
C HIS A 54 6.95 -14.54 13.75
N CYS A 55 7.92 -13.65 13.53
CA CYS A 55 9.04 -13.44 14.47
C CYS A 55 9.09 -12.03 15.09
N GLY A 56 8.22 -11.12 14.66
CA GLY A 56 8.18 -9.73 15.15
C GLY A 56 9.31 -8.84 14.64
N ALA A 57 10.24 -9.36 13.82
CA ALA A 57 11.32 -8.55 13.25
C ALA A 57 10.75 -7.39 12.43
N GLU A 58 11.34 -6.21 12.59
CA GLU A 58 11.02 -5.04 11.77
C GLU A 58 11.57 -5.24 10.35
N VAL A 59 10.69 -5.19 9.36
CA VAL A 59 11.00 -5.40 7.95
C VAL A 59 10.64 -4.14 7.18
N THR A 60 11.61 -3.61 6.44
CA THR A 60 11.40 -2.54 5.47
C THR A 60 10.88 -3.13 4.17
N ILE A 61 9.81 -2.56 3.64
CA ILE A 61 9.23 -2.89 2.33
C ILE A 61 9.45 -1.68 1.42
N ALA A 62 10.15 -1.89 0.31
CA ALA A 62 10.38 -0.88 -0.72
C ALA A 62 9.51 -1.20 -1.95
N ILE A 63 8.77 -0.21 -2.45
CA ILE A 63 7.96 -0.32 -3.67
C ILE A 63 8.12 0.96 -4.48
N GLY A 64 8.84 0.90 -5.60
CA GLY A 64 9.00 2.03 -6.50
C GLY A 64 10.33 2.08 -7.21
N ASP A 65 10.86 3.29 -7.43
CA ASP A 65 12.08 3.52 -8.22
C ASP A 65 13.34 2.92 -7.54
N TYR A 66 13.31 2.65 -6.24
CA TYR A 66 14.38 1.95 -5.50
C TYR A 66 14.33 0.42 -5.61
N GLY A 67 13.24 -0.12 -6.14
CA GLY A 67 13.01 -1.56 -6.31
C GLY A 67 11.76 -2.07 -5.58
N PHE A 68 11.58 -3.38 -5.65
CA PHE A 68 10.45 -4.11 -5.07
C PHE A 68 10.99 -5.22 -4.16
N TYR A 69 11.28 -4.89 -2.91
CA TYR A 69 11.90 -5.83 -1.98
C TYR A 69 11.45 -5.65 -0.52
N SER A 70 11.63 -6.70 0.27
CA SER A 70 11.71 -6.65 1.72
C SER A 70 13.16 -6.70 2.19
N ALA A 71 13.49 -6.03 3.30
CA ALA A 71 14.86 -5.93 3.81
C ALA A 71 14.90 -5.67 5.33
N ILE A 72 16.08 -5.79 5.92
CA ILE A 72 16.38 -5.25 7.25
C ILE A 72 17.05 -3.88 7.08
N ARG A 73 16.58 -2.88 7.81
CA ARG A 73 17.21 -1.56 7.81
C ARG A 73 18.43 -1.56 8.71
N ASP A 74 19.61 -1.37 8.11
CA ASP A 74 20.85 -1.08 8.81
C ASP A 74 21.14 0.42 8.72
N TRP A 75 21.55 1.03 9.84
CA TRP A 75 21.76 2.48 9.92
C TRP A 75 22.92 2.96 9.03
N ASP A 76 24.00 2.18 8.94
CA ASP A 76 25.21 2.56 8.21
C ASP A 76 25.20 2.03 6.76
N ARG A 77 24.54 0.89 6.54
CA ARG A 77 24.56 0.15 5.27
C ARG A 77 23.27 0.29 4.46
N GLY A 78 22.24 0.91 5.02
CA GLY A 78 20.91 0.98 4.41
C GLY A 78 20.21 -0.39 4.41
N ASP A 79 19.43 -0.67 3.37
CA ASP A 79 18.64 -1.90 3.30
C ASP A 79 19.50 -3.12 2.95
N VAL A 80 19.70 -4.00 3.92
CA VAL A 80 20.48 -5.25 3.79
C VAL A 80 19.57 -6.47 3.72
N GLU A 81 20.13 -7.59 3.25
CA GLU A 81 19.42 -8.87 3.15
C GLU A 81 18.12 -8.82 2.32
N ARG A 82 18.15 -8.05 1.23
CA ARG A 82 16.99 -7.86 0.35
C ARG A 82 16.41 -9.20 -0.14
N ARG A 83 15.09 -9.28 -0.19
CA ARG A 83 14.30 -10.36 -0.80
C ARG A 83 13.29 -9.75 -1.74
N GLU A 84 13.12 -10.32 -2.93
CA GLU A 84 12.16 -9.79 -3.90
C GLU A 84 10.72 -9.91 -3.37
N LEU A 85 9.91 -8.89 -3.63
CA LEU A 85 8.47 -8.97 -3.38
C LEU A 85 7.79 -9.79 -4.48
N LEU A 86 6.75 -10.51 -4.11
CA LEU A 86 5.90 -11.23 -5.03
C LEU A 86 4.61 -10.44 -5.25
N PRO A 87 4.36 -9.89 -6.45
CA PRO A 87 3.14 -9.14 -6.72
C PRO A 87 1.94 -10.10 -6.77
N THR A 88 0.80 -9.64 -6.27
CA THR A 88 -0.46 -10.36 -6.42
C THR A 88 -0.97 -10.24 -7.86
N GLN A 89 -1.51 -11.34 -8.39
CA GLN A 89 -2.17 -11.33 -9.69
C GLN A 89 -3.42 -10.45 -9.64
N VAL A 90 -3.75 -9.76 -10.72
CA VAL A 90 -4.86 -8.78 -10.74
C VAL A 90 -6.18 -9.45 -10.39
N GLU A 91 -6.37 -10.70 -10.83
CA GLU A 91 -7.54 -11.51 -10.60
C GLU A 91 -7.68 -11.92 -9.13
N GLU A 92 -6.57 -11.98 -8.39
CA GLU A 92 -6.47 -12.44 -7.01
C GLU A 92 -6.43 -11.30 -5.99
N LEU A 93 -6.39 -10.03 -6.42
CA LEU A 93 -6.36 -8.89 -5.53
C LEU A 93 -7.57 -8.90 -4.56
N PRO A 94 -7.35 -8.86 -3.24
CA PRO A 94 -8.46 -8.70 -2.29
C PRO A 94 -9.00 -7.27 -2.33
N ASP A 95 -10.20 -7.06 -1.82
CA ASP A 95 -10.66 -5.71 -1.49
C ASP A 95 -9.90 -5.19 -0.25
N PRO A 96 -9.50 -3.91 -0.20
CA PRO A 96 -9.78 -2.84 -1.17
C PRO A 96 -8.81 -2.78 -2.37
N GLY A 97 -7.73 -3.58 -2.38
CA GLY A 97 -6.69 -3.55 -3.41
C GLY A 97 -7.20 -3.71 -4.84
N ARG A 98 -8.21 -4.57 -5.06
CA ARG A 98 -8.87 -4.73 -6.37
C ARG A 98 -9.49 -3.42 -6.86
N TRP A 99 -10.23 -2.72 -6.00
CA TRP A 99 -10.84 -1.43 -6.33
C TRP A 99 -9.79 -0.35 -6.56
N MET A 100 -8.74 -0.29 -5.73
CA MET A 100 -7.63 0.65 -5.89
C MET A 100 -6.94 0.46 -7.25
N HIS A 101 -6.59 -0.78 -7.59
CA HIS A 101 -5.95 -1.14 -8.85
C HIS A 101 -6.84 -0.75 -10.05
N ALA A 102 -8.12 -1.14 -10.01
CA ALA A 102 -9.07 -0.83 -11.08
C ALA A 102 -9.24 0.68 -11.31
N THR A 103 -9.25 1.48 -10.23
CA THR A 103 -9.32 2.95 -10.30
C THR A 103 -8.08 3.52 -10.97
N ALA A 104 -6.88 3.11 -10.53
CA ALA A 104 -5.62 3.55 -11.11
C ALA A 104 -5.48 3.17 -12.61
N VAL A 105 -5.90 1.95 -12.99
CA VAL A 105 -5.90 1.52 -14.40
C VAL A 105 -6.87 2.35 -15.24
N ARG A 106 -8.10 2.57 -14.76
CA ARG A 106 -9.11 3.41 -15.43
C ARG A 106 -8.56 4.81 -15.71
N ASP A 107 -7.82 5.35 -14.76
CA ASP A 107 -7.27 6.70 -14.81
C ASP A 107 -5.87 6.78 -15.43
N ARG A 108 -5.37 5.66 -15.97
CA ARG A 108 -4.08 5.51 -16.67
C ARG A 108 -2.85 5.78 -15.78
N GLN A 109 -2.98 5.60 -14.48
CA GLN A 109 -1.89 5.72 -13.52
C GLN A 109 -1.17 4.39 -13.37
N GLN A 110 -0.34 4.04 -14.36
CA GLN A 110 0.32 2.73 -14.44
C GLN A 110 1.25 2.44 -13.26
N ARG A 111 2.02 3.45 -12.80
CA ARG A 111 2.91 3.28 -11.64
C ARG A 111 2.12 2.91 -10.38
N ILE A 112 1.01 3.60 -10.13
CA ILE A 112 0.14 3.33 -8.99
C ILE A 112 -0.52 1.96 -9.12
N ALA A 113 -1.03 1.61 -10.30
CA ALA A 113 -1.60 0.29 -10.55
C ALA A 113 -0.59 -0.84 -10.28
N GLU A 114 0.65 -0.70 -10.74
CA GLU A 114 1.68 -1.71 -10.49
C GLU A 114 2.10 -1.77 -9.02
N GLY A 115 2.32 -0.62 -8.38
CA GLY A 115 2.66 -0.54 -6.95
C GLY A 115 1.60 -1.21 -6.06
N ILE A 116 0.32 -1.05 -6.39
CA ILE A 116 -0.78 -1.73 -5.67
C ILE A 116 -0.65 -3.25 -5.72
N ARG A 117 -0.19 -3.84 -6.82
CA ARG A 117 -0.01 -5.30 -6.91
C ARG A 117 1.06 -5.80 -5.95
N TYR A 118 2.11 -5.02 -5.73
CA TYR A 118 3.15 -5.32 -4.76
C TYR A 118 2.72 -5.02 -3.32
N LEU A 119 1.97 -3.94 -3.11
CA LEU A 119 1.47 -3.56 -1.79
C LEU A 119 0.50 -4.60 -1.23
N PHE A 120 -0.36 -5.15 -2.08
CA PHE A 120 -1.24 -6.28 -1.77
C PHE A 120 -0.58 -7.64 -2.09
N GLY A 121 0.72 -7.62 -2.36
CA GLY A 121 1.58 -8.77 -2.62
C GLY A 121 2.11 -9.43 -1.35
N ARG A 122 3.13 -10.26 -1.54
CA ARG A 122 3.79 -11.00 -0.47
C ARG A 122 5.24 -10.58 -0.31
N ALA A 123 5.68 -10.51 0.94
CA ALA A 123 7.06 -10.30 1.34
C ALA A 123 7.61 -11.53 2.06
N GLU A 124 8.89 -11.83 1.86
CA GLU A 124 9.63 -12.78 2.69
C GLU A 124 10.37 -12.01 3.80
N CYS A 125 10.25 -12.47 5.05
CA CYS A 125 11.02 -11.90 6.16
C CYS A 125 12.50 -12.31 6.04
N PRO A 126 13.47 -11.38 5.94
CA PRO A 126 14.88 -11.74 5.83
C PRO A 126 15.40 -12.53 7.05
N THR A 127 14.82 -12.33 8.23
CA THR A 127 15.24 -12.97 9.50
C THR A 127 14.78 -14.42 9.65
N CYS A 128 13.52 -14.73 9.34
CA CYS A 128 12.94 -16.06 9.58
C CYS A 128 12.39 -16.75 8.34
N ALA A 129 12.56 -16.16 7.16
CA ALA A 129 12.10 -16.64 5.86
C ALA A 129 10.57 -16.89 5.74
N SER A 130 9.77 -16.46 6.72
CA SER A 130 8.32 -16.58 6.62
C SER A 130 7.78 -15.61 5.58
N VAL A 131 6.86 -16.07 4.74
CA VAL A 131 6.22 -15.24 3.72
C VAL A 131 4.86 -14.73 4.21
N PHE A 132 4.66 -13.42 4.20
CA PHE A 132 3.45 -12.76 4.71
C PHE A 132 2.90 -11.71 3.73
N SER A 133 1.65 -11.29 3.95
CA SER A 133 0.99 -10.22 3.19
C SER A 133 1.46 -8.86 3.69
N VAL A 134 1.97 -8.02 2.78
CA VAL A 134 2.42 -6.66 3.13
C VAL A 134 1.25 -5.83 3.64
N ALA A 135 0.14 -5.83 2.90
CA ALA A 135 -1.05 -5.09 3.24
C ALA A 135 -1.63 -5.49 4.61
N ASP A 136 -1.70 -6.80 4.93
CA ASP A 136 -2.26 -7.26 6.20
C ASP A 136 -1.36 -6.86 7.38
N ALA A 137 -0.04 -7.00 7.24
CA ALA A 137 0.91 -6.62 8.28
C ALA A 137 0.86 -5.11 8.55
N TYR A 138 0.80 -4.29 7.49
CA TYR A 138 0.69 -2.85 7.62
C TYR A 138 -0.66 -2.42 8.22
N THR A 139 -1.76 -3.02 7.74
CA THR A 139 -3.12 -2.75 8.24
C THR A 139 -3.23 -3.10 9.71
N SER A 140 -2.73 -4.26 10.14
CA SER A 140 -2.76 -4.68 11.54
C SER A 140 -2.02 -3.73 12.48
N ALA A 141 -1.00 -3.03 11.98
CA ALA A 141 -0.21 -2.08 12.78
C ALA A 141 -0.79 -0.65 12.78
N ASN A 142 -1.50 -0.27 11.71
CA ASN A 142 -1.86 1.15 11.45
C ASN A 142 -3.36 1.42 11.37
N LEU A 143 -4.22 0.41 11.22
CA LEU A 143 -5.66 0.61 11.24
C LEU A 143 -6.08 0.89 12.69
N PRO A 144 -6.71 2.05 12.98
CA PRO A 144 -7.23 2.32 14.31
C PRO A 144 -8.23 1.23 14.72
N PRO A 145 -8.26 0.82 16.00
CA PRO A 145 -9.30 -0.06 16.49
C PRO A 145 -10.66 0.57 16.19
N ALA A 146 -11.64 -0.25 15.78
CA ALA A 146 -13.00 0.22 15.65
C ALA A 146 -13.41 0.84 16.99
N LEU A 147 -13.81 2.11 16.97
CA LEU A 147 -14.39 2.75 18.16
C LEU A 147 -15.60 1.91 18.56
N GLU A 148 -15.51 1.20 19.68
CA GLU A 148 -16.66 0.54 20.28
C GLU A 148 -17.69 1.64 20.55
N THR A 149 -18.78 1.63 19.79
CA THR A 149 -19.94 2.45 20.11
C THR A 149 -20.54 1.92 21.41
N ALA A 150 -20.19 2.55 22.52
CA ALA A 150 -20.87 2.42 23.81
C ALA A 150 -22.29 3.01 23.75
#